data_AF-A0A2R6LJZ3-F1
#
_entry.id   AF-A0A2R6LJZ3-F1
#
_cell.length_a   1.000
_cell.length_b   1.000
_cell.length_c   1.000
_cell.angle_alpha   90.00
_cell.angle_beta   90.00
_cell.angle_gamma   90.00
#
_symmetry.space_group_name_H-M   'P 1'
#
loop_
_entity.id
_entity.type
_entity.pdbx_description
1 polymer ?
#
loop_
_entity_poly.entity_id
_entity_poly.type
_entity_poly.pdbx_seq_one_letter_code
_entity_poly.pdbx_strand_id
1 'polypeptide(L)'
;MDTSEVFDAATPMIGMVHLPPLPGAPRYDRDGGREHLHDRARRDAERLAAGGVDAVMVENFGDAPFHPDDVPKHTVAEMTALARTVRDACDLPVGVNVLRNDGPAAVAV
;
A
#
# COMPACT_ATOMS: atom_id res chain seq x y z
N MET A 1 17.14 4.33 -15.64
CA MET A 1 15.69 4.57 -15.58
C MET A 1 15.54 6.05 -15.43
N ASP A 2 14.96 6.71 -16.43
CA ASP A 2 14.64 8.12 -16.34
C ASP A 2 13.36 8.26 -15.52
N THR A 3 13.40 9.01 -14.42
CA THR A 3 12.24 9.16 -13.53
C THR A 3 11.09 9.89 -14.21
N SER A 4 11.35 10.70 -15.24
CA SER A 4 10.32 11.38 -16.02
C SER A 4 9.45 10.40 -16.83
N GLU A 5 9.99 9.24 -17.23
CA GLU A 5 9.21 8.21 -17.95
C GLU A 5 8.12 7.59 -17.07
N VAL A 6 8.32 7.57 -15.75
CA VAL A 6 7.40 6.92 -14.79
C VAL A 6 6.49 7.93 -14.11
N PHE A 7 7.04 9.10 -13.73
CA PHE A 7 6.36 10.05 -12.86
C PHE A 7 6.00 11.38 -13.53
N ASP A 8 6.44 11.63 -14.77
CA ASP A 8 6.29 12.92 -15.47
C ASP A 8 6.76 14.14 -14.65
N ALA A 9 7.75 13.92 -13.78
CA ALA A 9 8.25 14.92 -12.83
C ALA A 9 9.78 14.87 -12.72
N ALA A 10 10.40 16.05 -12.66
CA ALA A 10 11.86 16.16 -12.47
C ALA A 10 12.31 15.76 -11.05
N THR A 11 11.44 15.99 -10.06
CA THR A 11 11.68 15.65 -8.65
C THR A 11 10.40 15.02 -8.08
N PRO A 12 10.16 13.72 -8.29
CA PRO A 12 8.90 13.09 -7.92
C PRO A 12 8.69 12.99 -6.41
N MET A 13 7.48 13.26 -5.96
CA MET A 13 6.99 13.04 -4.61
C MET A 13 6.13 11.78 -4.56
N ILE A 14 6.46 10.86 -3.65
CA ILE A 14 5.72 9.61 -3.46
C ILE A 14 4.94 9.68 -2.15
N GLY A 15 3.61 9.56 -2.22
CA GLY A 15 2.74 9.51 -1.07
C GLY A 15 2.60 8.10 -0.49
N MET A 16 2.72 7.94 0.82
CA MET A 16 2.55 6.64 1.48
C MET A 16 1.08 6.38 1.83
N VAL A 17 0.51 5.30 1.27
CA VAL A 17 -0.77 4.74 1.71
C VAL A 17 -0.47 3.69 2.78
N HIS A 18 -0.49 4.13 4.04
CA HIS A 18 -0.31 3.24 5.18
C HIS A 18 -1.59 2.49 5.47
N LEU A 19 -1.56 1.17 5.27
CA LEU A 19 -2.71 0.33 5.53
C LEU A 19 -2.94 0.19 7.04
N PRO A 20 -4.22 0.11 7.48
CA PRO A 20 -4.54 -0.38 8.82
C PRO A 20 -4.04 -1.82 9.03
N PRO A 21 -4.03 -2.33 10.27
CA PRO A 21 -3.63 -3.70 10.55
C PRO A 21 -4.43 -4.69 9.71
N LEU A 22 -3.76 -5.60 9.00
CA LEU A 22 -4.38 -6.57 8.10
C LEU A 22 -4.88 -7.81 8.87
N PRO A 23 -5.77 -8.64 8.29
CA PRO A 23 -6.14 -9.92 8.87
C PRO A 23 -4.89 -10.73 9.26
N GLY A 24 -4.77 -11.10 10.54
CA GLY A 24 -3.59 -11.78 11.07
C GLY A 24 -2.71 -10.89 11.96
N ALA A 25 -2.74 -9.58 11.76
CA ALA A 25 -2.07 -8.62 12.65
C ALA A 25 -2.79 -8.50 14.00
N PRO A 26 -2.07 -8.23 15.12
CA PRO A 26 -2.68 -8.19 16.45
C PRO A 26 -3.79 -7.16 16.65
N ARG A 27 -3.78 -6.08 15.85
CA ARG A 27 -4.74 -4.97 15.95
C ARG A 27 -5.79 -4.96 14.84
N TYR A 28 -5.95 -6.06 14.10
CA TYR A 28 -6.96 -6.15 13.05
C TYR A 28 -8.36 -5.89 13.61
N ASP A 29 -9.04 -4.88 13.06
CA ASP A 29 -10.44 -4.58 13.37
C ASP A 29 -11.36 -5.59 12.67
N ARG A 30 -11.84 -6.56 13.45
CA ARG A 30 -12.75 -7.60 12.95
C ARG A 30 -14.14 -7.07 12.66
N ASP A 31 -14.58 -6.01 13.35
CA ASP A 31 -15.92 -5.45 13.21
C ASP A 31 -16.00 -4.58 11.95
N GLY A 32 -14.97 -3.77 11.68
CA GLY A 32 -14.82 -3.03 10.43
C GLY A 32 -14.49 -3.93 9.23
N GLY A 33 -13.80 -5.04 9.47
CA GLY A 33 -13.53 -6.06 8.46
C GLY A 33 -12.69 -5.57 7.29
N ARG A 34 -12.73 -6.31 6.17
CA ARG A 34 -11.96 -5.96 4.96
C ARG A 34 -12.46 -4.71 4.26
N GLU A 35 -13.76 -4.46 4.30
CA GLU A 35 -14.35 -3.26 3.69
C GLU A 35 -13.75 -1.98 4.27
N HIS A 36 -13.53 -1.93 5.59
CA HIS A 36 -12.82 -0.84 6.23
C HIS A 36 -11.39 -0.63 5.67
N LEU A 37 -10.65 -1.71 5.39
CA LEU A 37 -9.31 -1.60 4.80
C LEU A 37 -9.35 -0.97 3.42
N HIS A 38 -10.27 -1.42 2.57
CA HIS A 38 -10.49 -0.88 1.22
C HIS A 38 -10.88 0.60 1.27
N ASP A 39 -11.76 0.98 2.18
CA ASP A 39 -12.19 2.37 2.36
C ASP A 39 -11.04 3.27 2.82
N ARG A 40 -10.22 2.80 3.76
CA ARG A 40 -9.06 3.56 4.24
C ARG A 40 -8.00 3.72 3.15
N ALA A 41 -7.70 2.64 2.42
CA ALA A 41 -6.73 2.66 1.32
C ALA A 41 -7.19 3.61 0.19
N ARG A 42 -8.46 3.51 -0.23
CA ARG A 42 -9.07 4.39 -1.24
C ARG A 42 -9.00 5.86 -0.81
N ARG A 43 -9.49 6.16 0.41
CA ARG A 43 -9.53 7.52 0.95
C ARG A 43 -8.15 8.16 1.00
N ASP A 44 -7.13 7.40 1.42
CA ASP A 44 -5.77 7.94 1.53
C ASP A 44 -5.16 8.13 0.14
N ALA A 45 -5.39 7.22 -0.82
CA ALA A 45 -4.97 7.37 -2.22
C ALA A 45 -5.60 8.61 -2.90
N GLU A 46 -6.92 8.78 -2.80
CA GLU A 46 -7.63 9.94 -3.36
C GLU A 46 -7.11 11.26 -2.80
N ARG A 47 -6.82 11.30 -1.48
CA ARG A 47 -6.30 12.50 -0.83
C ARG A 47 -4.86 12.82 -1.21
N LEU A 48 -4.01 11.80 -1.34
CA LEU A 48 -2.64 11.97 -1.80
C LEU A 48 -2.65 12.48 -3.25
N ALA A 49 -3.47 11.88 -4.12
CA ALA A 49 -3.63 12.33 -5.50
C ALA A 49 -4.14 13.78 -5.58
N ALA A 50 -5.18 14.13 -4.82
CA ALA A 50 -5.67 15.51 -4.73
C ALA A 50 -4.63 16.49 -4.14
N GLY A 51 -3.68 15.99 -3.35
CA GLY A 51 -2.55 16.74 -2.80
C GLY A 51 -1.41 16.97 -3.80
N GLY A 52 -1.46 16.36 -4.99
CA GLY A 52 -0.48 16.56 -6.05
C GLY A 52 0.81 15.76 -5.89
N VAL A 53 0.75 14.56 -5.29
CA VAL A 53 1.88 13.61 -5.37
C VAL A 53 1.97 13.01 -6.78
N ASP A 54 3.17 12.62 -7.19
CA ASP A 54 3.42 12.06 -8.53
C ASP A 54 3.24 10.54 -8.55
N ALA A 55 3.24 9.88 -7.39
CA ALA A 55 2.95 8.47 -7.23
C ALA A 55 2.52 8.13 -5.80
N VAL A 56 2.01 6.91 -5.61
CA VAL A 56 1.66 6.38 -4.30
C VAL A 56 2.38 5.06 -4.02
N MET A 57 2.64 4.77 -2.75
CA MET A 57 3.24 3.52 -2.30
C MET A 57 2.43 2.91 -1.17
N VAL A 58 1.95 1.68 -1.38
CA VAL A 58 1.13 0.94 -0.42
C VAL A 58 2.03 0.19 0.54
N GLU A 59 1.80 0.33 1.85
CA GLU A 59 2.62 -0.30 2.89
C GLU A 59 1.76 -0.90 4.02
N ASN A 60 2.10 -2.10 4.48
CA ASN A 60 1.43 -2.78 5.60
C ASN A 60 1.85 -2.23 6.99
N PHE A 61 1.98 -0.91 7.12
CA PHE A 61 2.46 -0.25 8.34
C PHE A 61 1.64 -0.57 9.59
N GLY A 62 0.34 -0.82 9.43
CA GLY A 62 -0.55 -1.21 10.52
C GLY A 62 -0.25 -2.57 11.15
N ASP A 63 0.53 -3.44 10.51
CA ASP A 63 0.76 -4.82 10.96
C ASP A 63 1.64 -4.96 12.21
N ALA A 64 2.05 -3.86 12.84
CA ALA A 64 2.94 -3.87 13.99
C ALA A 64 2.45 -4.82 15.12
N PRO A 65 3.34 -5.68 15.67
CA PRO A 65 4.76 -5.85 15.34
C PRO A 65 4.98 -6.64 14.03
N PHE A 66 6.01 -6.25 13.28
CA PHE A 66 6.27 -6.78 11.94
C PHE A 66 6.97 -8.15 11.96
N HIS A 67 6.66 -8.99 10.96
CA HIS A 67 7.39 -10.22 10.71
C HIS A 67 8.87 -9.92 10.39
N PRO A 68 9.84 -10.66 10.96
CA PRO A 68 11.25 -10.30 10.84
C PRO A 68 11.85 -10.58 9.46
N ASP A 69 11.32 -11.60 8.77
CA ASP A 69 11.81 -12.11 7.48
C ASP A 69 10.69 -12.03 6.44
N ASP A 70 9.94 -13.12 6.23
CA ASP A 70 8.84 -13.17 5.27
C ASP A 70 7.48 -12.91 5.93
N VAL A 71 6.62 -12.16 5.25
CA VAL A 71 5.22 -12.05 5.65
C VAL A 71 4.46 -13.35 5.29
N PRO A 72 3.43 -13.71 6.07
CA PRO A 72 2.62 -14.87 5.72
C PRO A 72 1.85 -14.64 4.42
N LYS A 73 1.54 -15.72 3.69
CA LYS A 73 0.86 -15.67 2.38
C LYS A 73 -0.45 -14.88 2.38
N HIS A 74 -1.14 -14.85 3.52
CA HIS A 74 -2.38 -14.07 3.63
C HIS A 74 -2.09 -12.57 3.60
N THR A 75 -0.99 -12.08 4.19
CA THR A 75 -0.58 -10.67 4.09
C THR A 75 -0.34 -10.30 2.64
N VAL A 76 0.35 -11.14 1.86
CA VAL A 76 0.55 -10.93 0.42
C VAL A 76 -0.79 -10.81 -0.31
N ALA A 77 -1.73 -11.74 -0.06
CA ALA A 77 -3.05 -11.71 -0.68
C ALA A 77 -3.86 -10.45 -0.32
N GLU A 78 -3.82 -10.00 0.94
CA GLU A 78 -4.50 -8.77 1.38
C GLU A 78 -3.84 -7.53 0.76
N MET A 79 -2.50 -7.48 0.71
CA MET A 79 -1.75 -6.43 0.04
C MET A 79 -2.11 -6.33 -1.45
N THR A 80 -2.21 -7.46 -2.18
CA THR A 80 -2.62 -7.48 -3.61
C THR A 80 -4.02 -6.90 -3.81
N ALA A 81 -4.97 -7.29 -2.97
CA ALA A 81 -6.34 -6.78 -3.06
C ALA A 81 -6.41 -5.26 -2.78
N LEU A 82 -5.64 -4.78 -1.82
CA LEU A 82 -5.60 -3.37 -1.44
C LEU A 82 -4.80 -2.52 -2.43
N ALA A 83 -3.71 -3.04 -3.00
CA ALA A 83 -2.96 -2.39 -4.07
C ALA A 83 -3.84 -2.18 -5.32
N ARG A 84 -4.67 -3.18 -5.68
CA ARG A 84 -5.67 -3.01 -6.74
C ARG A 84 -6.67 -1.89 -6.42
N THR A 85 -7.12 -1.82 -5.16
CA THR A 85 -8.06 -0.77 -4.73
C THR A 85 -7.46 0.63 -4.85
N VAL A 86 -6.19 0.78 -4.47
CA VAL A 86 -5.45 2.03 -4.62
C VAL A 86 -5.29 2.40 -6.09
N ARG A 87 -4.92 1.42 -6.94
CA ARG A 87 -4.79 1.61 -8.39
C ARG A 87 -6.11 2.03 -9.06
N ASP A 88 -7.24 1.50 -8.60
CA ASP A 88 -8.55 1.86 -9.13
C ASP A 88 -9.06 3.22 -8.59
N ALA A 89 -8.44 3.76 -7.55
CA ALA A 89 -8.83 5.02 -6.88
C ALA A 89 -8.08 6.27 -7.39
N CYS A 90 -6.93 6.10 -8.03
CA CYS A 90 -6.16 7.19 -8.61
C CYS A 90 -5.40 6.74 -9.86
N ASP A 91 -5.24 7.63 -10.85
CA ASP A 91 -4.50 7.35 -12.09
C ASP A 91 -2.96 7.44 -11.94
N LEU A 92 -2.47 7.52 -10.70
CA LEU A 92 -1.04 7.64 -10.41
C LEU A 92 -0.33 6.28 -10.45
N PRO A 93 0.99 6.25 -10.74
CA PRO A 93 1.82 5.08 -10.52
C PRO A 93 1.71 4.57 -9.08
N VAL A 94 1.55 3.25 -8.92
CA VAL A 94 1.41 2.57 -7.63
C VAL A 94 2.59 1.65 -7.38
N GLY A 95 3.28 1.87 -6.25
CA GLY A 95 4.30 0.99 -5.72
C GLY A 95 3.82 0.20 -4.50
N VAL A 96 4.57 -0.84 -4.13
CA VAL A 96 4.29 -1.69 -2.97
C VAL A 96 5.55 -1.78 -2.11
N ASN A 97 5.37 -1.63 -0.80
CA ASN A 97 6.40 -1.86 0.20
C ASN A 97 5.85 -2.85 1.24
N VAL A 98 6.46 -4.04 1.29
CA VAL A 98 6.17 -5.03 2.34
C VAL A 98 7.25 -4.88 3.41
N LEU A 99 6.82 -4.53 4.63
CA LEU A 99 7.72 -4.14 5.70
C LEU A 99 8.71 -5.23 6.10
N ARG A 100 9.84 -4.77 6.64
CA ARG A 100 11.02 -5.57 7.02
C ARG A 100 11.81 -6.15 5.85
N ASN A 101 11.71 -5.50 4.69
CA ASN A 101 12.46 -5.79 3.46
C ASN A 101 12.10 -7.13 2.81
N ASP A 102 10.83 -7.54 2.89
CA ASP A 102 10.33 -8.67 2.12
C ASP A 102 10.07 -8.23 0.66
N GLY A 103 11.17 -7.99 -0.05
CA GLY A 103 11.18 -7.60 -1.47
C GLY A 103 10.52 -8.64 -2.38
N PRO A 104 10.75 -9.97 -2.20
CA PRO A 104 10.07 -11.00 -2.97
C PRO A 104 8.55 -10.93 -2.83
N ALA A 105 8.01 -10.72 -1.62
CA ALA A 105 6.57 -10.51 -1.45
C ALA A 105 6.11 -9.23 -2.14
N ALA A 106 6.84 -8.12 -2.01
CA ALA A 106 6.46 -6.86 -2.66
C ALA A 106 6.37 -6.97 -4.19
N VAL A 107 7.23 -7.78 -4.82
CA VAL A 107 7.17 -8.06 -6.27
C VAL A 107 6.01 -9.00 -6.65
N ALA A 108 5.57 -9.85 -5.73
CA ALA A 108 4.47 -10.79 -5.95
C ALA A 108 3.07 -10.16 -5.77
N VAL A 109 3.01 -8.98 -5.13
CA VAL A 109 1.77 -8.23 -4.88
C VAL A 109 1.21 -7.61 -6.15
#